data_AF-A0A235BZ89-F1
#
_entry.id   AF-A0A235BZ89-F1
#
_cell.length_a   1.000
_cell.length_b   1.000
_cell.length_c   1.000
_cell.angle_alpha   90.00
_cell.angle_beta   90.00
_cell.angle_gamma   90.00
#
_symmetry.space_group_name_H-M   'P 1'
#
loop_
_entity.id
_entity.type
_entity.pdbx_description
1 polymer ?
#
loop_
_entity_poly.entity_id
_entity_poly.type
_entity_poly.pdbx_seq_one_letter_code
_entity_poly.pdbx_strand_id
1 'polypeptide(L)'
;MLSRKPKEEYWKRRDKVRRVLIEWGIRNGLVRDINREHSVGVLEKIIEATQKRKPEEPARYFLNGLNYSRIKHGRSPLSVSLKNNKK
;
A
#
# COMPACT_ATOMS: atom_id res chain seq x y z
N MET A 1 18.07 -16.23 -24.79
CA MET A 1 18.38 -15.28 -23.70
C MET A 1 17.12 -15.08 -22.85
N LEU A 2 17.03 -15.71 -21.68
CA LEU A 2 15.89 -15.56 -20.77
C LEU A 2 15.93 -14.15 -20.15
N SER A 3 15.04 -13.29 -20.64
CA SER A 3 14.84 -11.91 -20.20
C SER A 3 14.71 -11.81 -18.68
N ARG A 4 15.73 -11.27 -18.01
CA ARG A 4 15.77 -10.95 -16.55
C ARG A 4 14.78 -9.84 -16.13
N LYS A 5 13.65 -9.66 -16.83
CA LYS A 5 12.78 -8.47 -16.77
C LYS A 5 11.72 -8.37 -15.63
N PRO A 6 11.38 -9.37 -14.79
CA PRO A 6 10.30 -9.17 -13.79
C PRO A 6 10.71 -8.39 -12.53
N LYS A 7 11.95 -8.58 -12.06
CA LYS A 7 12.34 -8.18 -10.69
C LYS A 7 12.61 -6.68 -10.56
N GLU A 8 13.27 -6.08 -11.55
CA GLU A 8 13.55 -4.64 -11.56
C GLU A 8 12.27 -3.81 -11.71
N GLU A 9 11.34 -4.27 -12.55
CA GLU A 9 10.03 -3.63 -12.73
C GLU A 9 9.20 -3.70 -11.45
N TYR A 10 9.22 -4.85 -10.76
CA TYR A 10 8.57 -5.00 -9.46
C TYR A 10 9.11 -4.00 -8.43
N TRP A 11 10.42 -3.85 -8.31
CA TRP A 11 11.02 -2.89 -7.37
C TRP A 11 10.72 -1.43 -7.73
N LYS A 12 10.73 -1.08 -9.03
CA LYS A 12 10.32 0.25 -9.49
C LYS A 12 8.88 0.57 -9.12
N ARG A 13 7.96 -0.38 -9.29
CA ARG A 13 6.55 -0.22 -8.88
C ARG A 13 6.41 -0.04 -7.37
N ARG A 14 7.16 -0.83 -6.59
CA ARG A 14 7.19 -0.71 -5.12
C ARG A 14 7.74 0.63 -4.65
N ASP A 15 8.78 1.16 -5.32
CA ASP A 15 9.34 2.46 -5.01
C ASP A 15 8.34 3.59 -5.29
N LYS A 16 7.67 3.53 -6.46
CA LYS A 16 6.61 4.47 -6.81
C LYS A 16 5.48 4.49 -5.78
N VAL A 17 5.02 3.31 -5.36
CA VAL A 17 4.01 3.19 -4.29
C VAL A 17 4.50 3.87 -3.01
N ARG A 18 5.74 3.58 -2.57
CA ARG A 18 6.29 4.19 -1.34
C ARG A 18 6.31 5.71 -1.42
N ARG A 19 6.78 6.28 -2.53
CA ARG A 19 6.84 7.75 -2.72
C ARG A 19 5.47 8.39 -2.60
N VAL A 20 4.47 7.85 -3.30
CA VAL A 20 3.08 8.36 -3.26
C VAL A 20 2.53 8.33 -1.83
N LEU A 21 2.75 7.24 -1.09
CA LEU A 21 2.27 7.14 0.28
C LEU A 21 2.96 8.15 1.23
N ILE A 22 4.26 8.40 1.04
CA ILE A 22 5.01 9.41 1.78
C ILE A 22 4.52 10.82 1.43
N GLU A 23 4.30 11.12 0.15
CA GLU A 23 3.74 12.40 -0.34
C GLU A 23 2.36 12.68 0.26
N TRP A 24 1.54 11.64 0.48
CA TRP A 24 0.25 11.76 1.16
C TRP A 24 0.35 11.91 2.69
N GLY A 25 1.55 11.91 3.25
CA GLY A 25 1.78 12.10 4.69
C GLY A 25 1.79 10.82 5.52
N ILE A 26 1.86 9.64 4.89
CA ILE A 26 1.96 8.37 5.63
C ILE A 26 3.39 8.18 6.13
N ARG A 27 3.55 7.97 7.44
CA ARG A 27 4.86 7.81 8.09
C ARG A 27 5.66 6.65 7.48
N ASN A 28 6.96 6.84 7.28
CA ASN A 28 7.88 5.85 6.69
C ASN A 28 7.79 4.44 7.31
N GLY A 29 7.67 4.35 8.64
CA GLY A 29 7.51 3.06 9.32
C GLY A 29 6.26 2.31 8.86
N LEU A 30 5.12 3.02 8.81
CA LEU A 30 3.86 2.47 8.35
C LEU A 30 3.88 2.13 6.85
N VAL A 31 4.51 2.96 6.03
CA VAL A 31 4.73 2.67 4.60
C VAL A 31 5.52 1.37 4.41
N ARG A 32 6.56 1.14 5.22
CA ARG A 32 7.35 -0.10 5.18
C ARG A 32 6.48 -1.31 5.49
N ASP A 33 5.63 -1.23 6.49
CA ASP A 33 4.76 -2.33 6.93
C ASP A 33 3.66 -2.62 5.89
N ILE A 34 3.01 -1.57 5.36
CA ILE A 34 2.03 -1.67 4.27
C ILE A 34 2.65 -2.36 3.06
N ASN A 35 3.87 -1.95 2.67
CA ASN A 35 4.57 -2.57 1.56
C ASN A 35 4.83 -4.05 1.87
N ARG A 36 5.34 -4.39 3.05
CA ARG A 36 5.62 -5.80 3.40
C ARG A 36 4.36 -6.69 3.36
N GLU A 37 3.23 -6.20 3.86
CA GLU A 37 2.02 -7.01 4.04
C GLU A 37 1.12 -7.15 2.80
N HIS A 38 1.27 -6.27 1.81
CA HIS A 38 0.37 -6.20 0.66
C HIS A 38 1.12 -6.31 -0.67
N SER A 39 0.47 -6.92 -1.66
CA SER A 39 1.01 -7.00 -3.01
C SER A 39 0.97 -5.63 -3.68
N VAL A 40 1.97 -5.36 -4.53
CA VAL A 40 2.11 -4.07 -5.23
C VAL A 40 0.86 -3.71 -6.04
N GLY A 41 0.24 -4.69 -6.69
CA GLY A 41 -0.95 -4.47 -7.51
C GLY A 41 -2.19 -4.05 -6.72
N VAL A 42 -2.35 -4.52 -5.47
CA VAL A 42 -3.44 -4.04 -4.59
C VAL A 42 -3.20 -2.58 -4.21
N LEU A 43 -1.95 -2.25 -3.86
CA LEU A 43 -1.57 -0.89 -3.47
C LEU A 43 -1.77 0.09 -4.62
N GLU A 44 -1.35 -0.27 -5.83
CA GLU A 44 -1.53 0.56 -7.04
C GLU A 44 -3.01 0.81 -7.35
N LYS A 45 -3.88 -0.21 -7.27
CA LYS A 45 -5.32 -0.05 -7.52
C LYS A 45 -5.98 0.93 -6.54
N ILE A 46 -5.61 0.85 -5.26
CA ILE A 46 -6.14 1.76 -4.24
C ILE A 46 -5.58 3.18 -4.45
N ILE A 47 -4.30 3.30 -4.80
CA ILE A 47 -3.69 4.59 -5.15
C ILE A 47 -4.42 5.24 -6.32
N GLU A 48 -4.65 4.50 -7.40
CA GLU A 48 -5.34 4.98 -8.59
C GLU A 48 -6.77 5.45 -8.25
N ALA A 49 -7.50 4.67 -7.46
CA ALA A 49 -8.83 5.05 -6.99
C ALA A 49 -8.81 6.33 -6.13
N THR A 50 -7.78 6.50 -5.30
CA THR A 50 -7.59 7.68 -4.45
C THR A 50 -7.27 8.91 -5.29
N GLN A 51 -6.36 8.79 -6.27
CA GLN A 51 -5.99 9.86 -7.20
C GLN A 51 -7.18 10.30 -8.07
N LYS A 52 -8.01 9.35 -8.54
CA LYS A 52 -9.21 9.64 -9.31
C LYS A 52 -10.24 10.43 -8.51
N ARG A 53 -10.41 10.10 -7.22
CA ARG A 53 -11.39 10.76 -6.34
C ARG A 53 -10.93 12.08 -5.75
N LYS A 54 -9.62 12.32 -5.68
CA LYS A 54 -9.01 13.54 -5.11
C LYS A 54 -9.61 13.95 -3.75
N PRO A 55 -9.66 13.04 -2.75
CA PRO A 55 -10.17 13.39 -1.43
C PRO A 55 -9.30 14.46 -0.76
N GLU A 56 -9.88 15.23 0.15
CA GLU A 56 -9.16 16.23 0.95
C GLU A 56 -8.04 15.59 1.81
N GLU A 57 -8.26 14.35 2.29
CA GLU A 57 -7.28 13.57 3.04
C GLU A 57 -6.90 12.27 2.29
N PRO A 58 -5.96 12.30 1.32
CA PRO A 58 -5.57 11.13 0.53
C PRO A 58 -5.04 9.96 1.36
N ALA A 59 -4.22 10.22 2.38
CA ALA A 59 -3.70 9.17 3.26
C ALA A 59 -4.82 8.43 4.00
N ARG A 60 -5.77 9.18 4.57
CA ARG A 60 -6.90 8.60 5.31
C ARG A 60 -7.79 7.77 4.38
N TYR A 61 -8.10 8.31 3.20
CA TYR A 61 -8.88 7.60 2.18
C TYR A 61 -8.20 6.29 1.75
N PHE A 62 -6.89 6.35 1.46
CA PHE A 62 -6.10 5.18 1.08
C PHE A 62 -6.11 4.11 2.18
N LEU A 63 -5.86 4.48 3.44
CA LEU A 63 -5.85 3.55 4.57
C LEU A 63 -7.23 2.89 4.79
N ASN A 64 -8.31 3.63 4.59
CA ASN A 64 -9.67 3.09 4.62
C ASN A 64 -9.91 2.06 3.50
N GLY A 65 -9.46 2.37 2.27
CA GLY A 65 -9.53 1.43 1.15
C GLY A 65 -8.72 0.16 1.40
N LEU A 66 -7.55 0.29 2.05
CA LEU A 66 -6.70 -0.84 2.42
C LEU A 66 -7.36 -1.70 3.51
N ASN A 67 -7.94 -1.08 4.54
CA ASN A 67 -8.71 -1.79 5.57
C ASN A 67 -9.89 -2.55 4.96
N TYR A 68 -10.65 -1.92 4.08
CA TYR A 68 -11.77 -2.56 3.39
C TYR A 68 -11.31 -3.77 2.57
N SER A 69 -10.21 -3.64 1.81
CA SER A 69 -9.62 -4.74 1.06
C SER A 69 -9.24 -5.91 1.97
N ARG A 70 -8.61 -5.64 3.13
CA ARG A 70 -8.22 -6.67 4.09
C ARG A 70 -9.43 -7.42 4.65
N ILE A 71 -10.45 -6.70 5.11
CA ILE A 71 -11.68 -7.28 5.66
C ILE A 71 -12.38 -8.15 4.60
N LYS A 72 -12.50 -7.65 3.37
CA LYS A 72 -13.08 -8.39 2.25
C LYS A 72 -12.37 -9.72 1.98
N HIS A 73 -11.07 -9.80 2.24
CA HIS A 73 -10.27 -11.01 2.07
C HIS A 73 -10.04 -11.79 3.39
N GLY A 74 -10.89 -11.57 4.40
CA GLY A 74 -10.84 -12.30 5.67
C GLY A 74 -9.63 -11.99 6.55
N ARG A 75 -8.91 -10.89 6.27
CA ARG A 75 -7.79 -10.43 7.10
C ARG A 75 -8.25 -9.38 8.09
N SER A 76 -7.66 -9.40 9.29
CA SER A 76 -7.90 -8.38 10.30
C SER A 76 -7.50 -6.98 9.80
N PRO A 77 -8.14 -5.90 10.27
CA PRO A 77 -7.80 -4.53 9.89
C PRO A 77 -6.30 -4.22 10.07
N LEU A 78 -5.79 -3.29 9.27
CA LEU A 78 -4.38 -2.90 9.30
C LEU A 78 -3.94 -2.48 10.72
N SER A 79 -4.80 -1.74 11.43
CA SER A 79 -4.55 -1.30 12.81
C SER A 79 -4.35 -2.46 13.81
N VAL A 80 -5.01 -3.59 13.59
CA VAL A 80 -4.89 -4.80 14.42
C VAL A 80 -3.65 -5.59 14.00
N SER A 81 -3.40 -5.71 12.69
CA SER A 81 -2.22 -6.38 12.11
C SER A 81 -0.91 -5.77 12.60
N LEU A 82 -0.80 -4.43 12.57
CA LEU A 82 0.40 -3.71 12.96
C LEU A 82 0.70 -3.78 14.46
N LYS A 83 -0.33 -3.96 15.30
CA LYS A 83 -0.13 -4.19 16.74
C LYS A 83 0.43 -5.58 17.01
N ASN A 84 -0.01 -6.58 16.24
CA ASN A 84 0.42 -7.97 16.41
C ASN A 84 1.83 -8.25 15.83
N ASN A 85 2.28 -7.46 14.85
CA ASN A 85 3.62 -7.58 14.24
C ASN A 85 4.76 -6.91 15.03
N LYS A 86 4.48 -6.29 16.19
CA LYS A 86 5.49 -5.66 17.07
C LYS A 86 5.99 -6.57 18.20
N LYS A 87 5.67 -7.86 18.15
CA LYS A 87 6.04 -8.85 19.17
C LYS A 87 7.29 -9.63 18.78
#